data_AF-A0A2E0Y6W4-F1
#
_entry.id   AF-A0A2E0Y6W4-F1
#
_cell.length_a   1.000
_cell.length_b   1.000
_cell.length_c   1.000
_cell.angle_alpha   90.00
_cell.angle_beta   90.00
_cell.angle_gamma   90.00
#
_symmetry.space_group_name_H-M   'P 1'
#
loop_
_entity.id
_entity.type
_entity.pdbx_description
1 polymer ?
#
loop_
_entity_poly.entity_id
_entity_poly.type
_entity_poly.pdbx_seq_one_letter_code
_entity_poly.pdbx_strand_id
1 'polypeptide(L)'
;MDKLLIAGGKRLSGTLRVSGAKNSALPILAGCVLTPEPVALDNLPHLHDVTTMLELLGCLGAEVVVDEKMRVEVSARHLDQLCAPYELVKTMRASFVVMGPLLARFGEAEVSLPGGCAIGARPVDQHLKAFEAL
;
A
#
# COMPACT_ATOMS: atom_id res chain seq x y z
N MET A 1 -23.39 3.73 3.44
CA MET A 1 -23.10 2.78 2.33
C MET A 1 -23.55 3.44 1.05
N ASP A 2 -22.60 3.70 0.17
CA ASP A 2 -22.89 4.25 -1.14
C ASP A 2 -23.52 3.18 -2.04
N LYS A 3 -24.34 3.62 -2.99
CA LYS A 3 -25.02 2.73 -3.94
C LYS A 3 -24.86 3.28 -5.35
N LEU A 4 -24.63 2.38 -6.31
CA LEU A 4 -24.63 2.71 -7.73
C LEU A 4 -25.96 2.23 -8.34
N LEU A 5 -26.76 3.16 -8.85
CA LEU A 5 -27.97 2.85 -9.63
C LEU A 5 -27.65 2.95 -11.12
N ILE A 6 -27.72 1.84 -11.84
CA ILE A 6 -27.34 1.76 -13.25
C ILE A 6 -28.58 1.44 -14.09
N ALA A 7 -28.92 2.32 -15.03
CA ALA A 7 -29.95 2.07 -16.05
C ALA A 7 -29.29 1.62 -17.36
N GLY A 8 -29.62 0.41 -17.82
CA GLY A 8 -29.05 -0.19 -19.02
C GLY A 8 -29.59 0.39 -20.34
N GLY A 9 -29.19 -0.22 -21.46
CA GLY A 9 -29.72 0.08 -22.80
C GLY A 9 -28.91 1.06 -23.65
N LYS A 10 -27.83 1.64 -23.11
CA LYS A 10 -26.92 2.53 -23.86
C LYS A 10 -25.59 1.83 -24.17
N ARG A 11 -25.21 1.79 -25.45
CA ARG A 11 -23.87 1.35 -25.87
C ARG A 11 -22.84 2.40 -25.42
N LEU A 12 -21.74 1.97 -24.82
CA LEU A 12 -20.63 2.86 -24.46
C LEU A 12 -19.92 3.36 -25.72
N SER A 13 -19.60 4.66 -25.76
CA SER A 13 -18.83 5.30 -26.82
C SER A 13 -18.09 6.51 -26.26
N GLY A 14 -16.80 6.64 -26.57
CA GLY A 14 -15.95 7.73 -26.09
C GLY A 14 -14.53 7.29 -25.78
N THR A 15 -13.75 8.17 -25.17
CA THR A 15 -12.37 7.94 -24.76
C THR A 15 -12.19 8.29 -23.30
N LEU A 16 -11.35 7.54 -22.59
CA LEU A 16 -10.97 7.81 -21.21
C LEU A 16 -9.46 7.65 -21.03
N ARG A 17 -8.89 8.34 -20.04
CA ARG A 17 -7.52 8.14 -19.61
C ARG A 17 -7.48 7.06 -18.55
N VAL A 18 -6.65 6.03 -18.75
CA VAL A 18 -6.44 4.98 -17.75
C VAL A 18 -5.54 5.53 -16.64
N SER A 19 -5.92 5.29 -15.38
CA SER A 19 -5.13 5.64 -14.21
C SER A 19 -3.91 4.72 -14.05
N GLY A 20 -2.96 5.10 -13.19
CA GLY A 20 -1.82 4.23 -12.86
C GLY A 20 -2.22 2.89 -12.26
N ALA A 21 -1.29 1.94 -12.30
CA ALA A 21 -1.53 0.58 -11.87
C ALA A 21 -1.51 0.47 -10.34
N LYS A 22 -2.67 0.19 -9.73
CA LYS A 22 -2.81 -0.03 -8.28
C LYS A 22 -1.80 -1.02 -7.72
N ASN A 23 -1.66 -2.18 -8.36
CA ASN A 23 -0.78 -3.25 -7.87
C ASN A 23 0.72 -2.95 -8.10
N SER A 24 1.06 -1.90 -8.86
CA SER A 24 2.43 -1.36 -8.91
C SER A 24 2.62 -0.29 -7.84
N ALA A 25 1.62 0.57 -7.63
CA ALA A 25 1.66 1.63 -6.64
C ALA A 25 1.92 1.11 -5.22
N LEU A 26 1.21 0.06 -4.80
CA LEU A 26 1.31 -0.48 -3.43
C LEU A 26 2.73 -0.95 -3.03
N PRO A 27 3.42 -1.82 -3.81
CA PRO A 27 4.79 -2.21 -3.48
C PRO A 27 5.80 -1.06 -3.65
N ILE A 28 5.58 -0.12 -4.58
CA ILE A 28 6.44 1.06 -4.72
C ILE A 28 6.34 1.95 -3.48
N LEU A 29 5.13 2.20 -2.98
CA LEU A 29 4.90 2.95 -1.75
C LEU A 29 5.58 2.30 -0.54
N ALA A 30 5.44 0.99 -0.38
CA ALA A 30 6.17 0.25 0.66
C ALA A 30 7.69 0.35 0.47
N GLY A 31 8.17 0.35 -0.77
CA GLY A 31 9.58 0.53 -1.12
C GLY A 31 10.17 1.87 -0.70
N CYS A 32 9.36 2.93 -0.52
CA CYS A 32 9.83 4.21 0.02
C CYS A 32 10.49 4.05 1.41
N VAL A 33 10.12 3.01 2.16
CA VAL A 33 10.75 2.67 3.45
C VAL A 33 12.23 2.32 3.29
N LEU A 34 12.72 1.93 2.11
CA LEU A 34 14.12 1.52 1.94
C LEU A 34 15.13 2.67 2.00
N THR A 35 14.70 3.93 1.96
CA THR A 35 15.59 5.10 1.94
C THR A 35 15.16 6.21 2.92
N PRO A 36 16.11 6.94 3.54
CA PRO A 36 15.80 8.14 4.32
C PRO A 36 15.54 9.38 3.45
N GLU A 37 15.77 9.30 2.14
CA GLU A 37 15.51 10.41 1.22
C GLU A 37 14.03 10.50 0.85
N PRO A 38 13.46 11.70 0.65
CA PRO A 38 12.10 11.84 0.14
C PRO A 38 11.95 11.19 -1.25
N VAL A 39 10.89 10.41 -1.43
CA VAL A 39 10.55 9.76 -2.71
C VAL A 39 9.26 10.37 -3.24
N ALA A 40 9.34 10.98 -4.42
CA ALA A 40 8.19 11.55 -5.12
C ALA A 40 7.60 10.55 -6.12
N LEU A 41 6.31 10.28 -5.97
CA LEU A 41 5.54 9.34 -6.79
C LEU A 41 4.44 10.07 -7.54
N ASP A 42 4.43 9.92 -8.86
CA ASP A 42 3.37 10.43 -9.73
C ASP A 42 2.48 9.31 -10.26
N ASN A 43 1.39 9.71 -10.94
CA ASN A 43 0.46 8.80 -11.60
C ASN A 43 -0.14 7.72 -10.66
N LEU A 44 -0.25 8.00 -9.37
CA LEU A 44 -0.93 7.12 -8.42
C LEU A 44 -2.45 7.13 -8.70
N PRO A 45 -3.13 5.97 -8.73
CA PRO A 45 -4.56 5.94 -8.89
C PRO A 45 -5.26 6.36 -7.59
N HIS A 46 -6.29 7.20 -7.69
CA HIS A 46 -7.10 7.59 -6.54
C HIS A 46 -8.07 6.46 -6.17
N LEU A 47 -7.62 5.56 -5.28
CA LEU A 47 -8.33 4.37 -4.84
C LEU A 47 -8.11 4.17 -3.34
N HIS A 48 -9.09 3.55 -2.67
CA HIS A 48 -9.04 3.32 -1.22
C HIS A 48 -7.77 2.56 -0.78
N ASP A 49 -7.35 1.52 -1.51
CA ASP A 49 -6.12 0.77 -1.23
C ASP A 49 -4.87 1.67 -1.17
N VAL A 50 -4.79 2.70 -2.03
CA VAL A 50 -3.67 3.66 -2.01
C VAL A 50 -3.76 4.52 -0.74
N THR A 51 -4.95 5.01 -0.41
CA THR A 51 -5.18 5.75 0.85
C THR A 51 -4.78 4.91 2.06
N THR A 52 -5.18 3.64 2.15
CA THR A 52 -4.80 2.74 3.25
C THR A 52 -3.30 2.51 3.34
N MET A 53 -2.60 2.42 2.20
CA MET A 53 -1.13 2.30 2.21
C MET A 53 -0.46 3.59 2.72
N LEU A 54 -0.97 4.76 2.35
CA LEU A 54 -0.46 6.04 2.86
C LEU A 54 -0.73 6.20 4.36
N GLU A 55 -1.91 5.81 4.83
CA GLU A 55 -2.25 5.75 6.26
C GLU A 55 -1.30 4.82 7.02
N LEU A 56 -1.03 3.62 6.47
CA LEU A 56 -0.09 2.68 7.05
C LEU A 56 1.31 3.26 7.17
N LEU A 57 1.82 3.89 6.11
CA LEU A 57 3.12 4.55 6.15
C LEU A 57 3.14 5.68 7.20
N GLY A 58 2.07 6.46 7.31
CA GLY A 58 1.91 7.46 8.36
C GLY A 58 1.94 6.86 9.77
N CYS A 59 1.31 5.71 10.01
CA CYS A 59 1.37 5.00 11.29
C CYS A 59 2.77 4.48 11.64
N LEU A 60 3.64 4.27 10.65
CA LEU A 60 5.05 3.91 10.89
C LEU A 60 5.94 5.13 11.17
N GLY A 61 5.37 6.34 11.12
CA GLY A 61 6.09 7.60 11.29
C GLY A 61 6.59 8.22 9.97
N ALA A 62 6.15 7.73 8.80
CA ALA A 62 6.51 8.35 7.53
C ALA A 62 5.75 9.66 7.32
N GLU A 63 6.45 10.68 6.85
CA GLU A 63 5.82 11.93 6.43
C GLU A 63 5.29 11.74 5.01
N VAL A 64 4.00 12.01 4.82
CA VAL A 64 3.31 11.89 3.53
C VAL A 64 2.71 13.24 3.15
N VAL A 65 3.14 13.79 2.02
CA VAL A 65 2.61 15.03 1.46
C VAL A 65 1.97 14.73 0.12
N VAL A 66 0.73 15.20 -0.07
CA VAL A 66 0.02 15.12 -1.35
C VAL A 66 -0.09 16.52 -1.92
N ASP A 67 0.44 16.74 -3.12
CA ASP A 67 0.38 18.04 -3.78
C ASP A 67 -0.94 18.25 -4.57
N GLU A 68 -1.12 19.46 -5.10
CA GLU A 68 -2.29 19.85 -5.90
C GLU A 68 -2.46 19.03 -7.19
N LYS A 69 -1.41 18.32 -7.64
CA LYS A 69 -1.40 17.48 -8.83
C LYS A 69 -1.53 15.99 -8.50
N MET A 70 -1.89 15.65 -7.26
CA MET A 70 -1.96 14.26 -6.77
C MET A 70 -0.62 13.50 -6.86
N ARG A 71 0.50 14.22 -6.87
CA ARG A 71 1.81 13.63 -6.60
C ARG A 71 1.93 13.42 -5.10
N VAL A 72 2.48 12.28 -4.73
CA VAL A 72 2.70 11.93 -3.33
C VAL A 72 4.20 11.92 -3.07
N GLU A 73 4.64 12.70 -2.10
CA GLU A 73 5.98 12.62 -1.55
C GLU A 73 5.94 11.85 -0.23
N VAL A 74 6.80 10.85 -0.10
CA VAL A 74 6.95 10.03 1.10
C VAL A 74 8.37 10.17 1.64
N SER A 75 8.51 10.58 2.89
CA SER A 75 9.79 10.62 3.61
C SER A 75 9.75 9.63 4.77
N ALA A 76 10.57 8.59 4.68
CA ALA A 76 10.77 7.58 5.74
C ALA A 76 12.04 7.86 6.55
N ARG A 77 12.42 9.13 6.70
CA ARG A 77 13.65 9.53 7.42
C ARG A 77 13.57 9.21 8.92
N HIS A 78 12.40 9.45 9.51
CA HIS A 78 12.18 9.45 10.96
C HIS A 78 11.10 8.44 11.38
N LEU A 79 11.12 7.23 10.80
CA LEU A 79 10.22 6.17 11.27
C LEU A 79 10.49 5.89 12.75
N ASP A 80 9.43 5.86 13.54
CA ASP A 80 9.45 5.69 15.00
C ASP A 80 8.68 4.43 15.46
N GLN A 81 7.89 3.83 14.56
CA GLN A 81 7.23 2.54 14.76
C GLN A 81 7.58 1.57 13.64
N LEU A 82 7.99 0.35 14.01
CA LEU A 82 8.23 -0.76 13.09
C LEU A 82 7.10 -1.81 13.16
N CYS A 83 5.93 -1.38 13.64
CA CYS A 83 4.75 -2.21 13.83
C CYS A 83 3.63 -1.79 12.88
N ALA A 84 3.22 -2.68 11.97
CA ALA A 84 2.06 -2.50 11.11
C ALA A 84 0.80 -3.05 11.82
N PRO A 85 -0.13 -2.17 12.25
CA PRO A 85 -1.22 -2.56 13.14
C PRO A 85 -2.27 -3.44 12.45
N TYR A 86 -2.84 -4.38 13.22
CA TYR A 86 -3.89 -5.30 12.75
C TYR A 86 -5.08 -4.59 12.09
N GLU A 87 -5.47 -3.43 12.64
CA GLU A 87 -6.61 -2.66 12.14
C GLU A 87 -6.46 -2.22 10.68
N LEU A 88 -5.23 -1.93 10.22
CA LEU A 88 -4.94 -1.63 8.81
C LEU A 88 -4.67 -2.90 8.00
N VAL A 89 -4.03 -3.90 8.59
CA VAL A 89 -3.73 -5.14 7.85
C VAL A 89 -4.98 -5.94 7.51
N LYS A 90 -5.97 -5.95 8.41
CA LYS A 90 -7.25 -6.66 8.18
C LYS A 90 -8.09 -6.03 7.06
N THR A 91 -7.95 -4.72 6.82
CA THR A 91 -8.71 -4.03 5.77
C THR A 91 -8.08 -4.24 4.40
N MET A 92 -6.75 -4.32 4.33
CA MET A 92 -6.02 -4.52 3.08
C MET A 92 -4.82 -5.46 3.27
N ARG A 93 -4.93 -6.71 2.82
CA ARG A 93 -3.83 -7.72 2.86
C ARG A 93 -2.52 -7.23 2.22
N ALA A 94 -2.59 -6.36 1.22
CA ALA A 94 -1.40 -5.86 0.53
C ALA A 94 -0.48 -5.03 1.45
N SER A 95 -0.96 -4.58 2.61
CA SER A 95 -0.12 -3.96 3.66
C SER A 95 1.05 -4.84 4.08
N PHE A 96 0.92 -6.17 3.99
CA PHE A 96 1.97 -7.12 4.37
C PHE A 96 3.30 -6.92 3.63
N VAL A 97 3.28 -6.31 2.44
CA VAL A 97 4.50 -6.06 1.66
C VAL A 97 5.46 -5.07 2.31
N VAL A 98 5.02 -4.30 3.32
CA VAL A 98 5.89 -3.39 4.10
C VAL A 98 6.89 -4.15 4.98
N MET A 99 6.62 -5.42 5.30
CA MET A 99 7.49 -6.26 6.13
C MET A 99 8.91 -6.37 5.54
N GLY A 100 9.02 -6.56 4.22
CA GLY A 100 10.32 -6.70 3.55
C GLY A 100 11.20 -5.46 3.69
N PRO A 101 10.72 -4.26 3.26
CA PRO A 101 11.46 -3.01 3.45
C PRO A 101 11.81 -2.67 4.89
N LEU A 102 10.91 -2.91 5.84
CA LEU A 102 11.19 -2.69 7.27
C LEU A 102 12.31 -3.61 7.75
N LEU A 103 12.20 -4.92 7.49
CA LEU A 103 13.20 -5.91 7.88
C LEU A 103 14.56 -5.60 7.25
N ALA A 104 14.59 -5.27 5.95
CA ALA A 104 15.83 -5.00 5.23
C ALA A 104 16.56 -3.73 5.72
N ARG A 105 15.82 -2.67 6.11
CA ARG A 105 16.42 -1.41 6.54
C ARG A 105 16.70 -1.33 8.04
N PHE A 106 15.83 -1.89 8.86
CA PHE A 106 15.87 -1.74 10.32
C PHE A 106 16.25 -3.02 11.07
N GLY A 107 16.30 -4.17 10.38
CA GLY A 107 16.64 -5.46 10.97
C GLY A 107 15.51 -6.13 11.76
N GLU A 108 14.39 -5.42 11.98
CA GLU A 108 13.20 -5.93 12.65
C GLU A 108 11.93 -5.34 12.04
N ALA A 109 10.82 -6.08 12.14
CA ALA A 109 9.49 -5.65 11.73
C ALA A 109 8.42 -6.49 12.44
N GLU A 110 7.38 -5.84 12.94
CA GLU A 110 6.19 -6.52 13.46
C GLU A 110 5.01 -6.23 12.52
N VAL A 111 4.55 -7.23 11.76
CA VAL A 111 3.45 -7.05 10.81
C VAL A 111 2.39 -8.10 11.07
N SER A 112 1.15 -7.65 11.25
CA SER A 112 0.03 -8.57 11.50
C SER A 112 -0.13 -9.57 10.35
N LEU A 113 -0.40 -10.84 10.68
CA LEU A 113 -0.66 -11.86 9.66
C LEU A 113 -2.02 -11.62 8.98
N PRO A 114 -2.08 -11.57 7.63
CA PRO A 114 -3.35 -11.42 6.95
C PRO A 114 -4.27 -12.61 7.21
N GLY A 115 -5.52 -12.34 7.62
CA GLY A 115 -6.55 -13.36 7.82
C GLY A 115 -7.13 -13.92 6.52
N GLY A 116 -8.39 -14.39 6.58
CA GLY A 116 -9.12 -14.91 5.43
C GLY A 116 -9.40 -13.85 4.34
N CYS A 117 -9.61 -14.29 3.10
CA CYS A 117 -10.03 -13.42 2.01
C CYS A 117 -11.13 -14.11 1.19
N ALA A 118 -12.16 -13.35 0.82
CA ALA A 118 -13.32 -13.87 0.08
C ALA A 118 -12.97 -14.49 -1.29
N ILE A 119 -11.83 -14.13 -1.87
CA ILE A 119 -11.36 -14.69 -3.15
C ILE A 119 -10.88 -16.14 -2.99
N GLY A 120 -10.35 -16.50 -1.81
CA GLY A 120 -9.83 -17.84 -1.54
C GLY A 120 -8.57 -17.84 -0.67
N ALA A 121 -7.95 -19.03 -0.57
CA ALA A 121 -6.72 -19.24 0.18
C ALA A 121 -5.55 -18.48 -0.46
N ARG A 122 -4.86 -17.69 0.36
CA ARG A 122 -3.77 -16.80 -0.06
C ARG A 122 -2.77 -16.67 1.09
N PRO A 123 -2.01 -17.74 1.39
CA PRO A 123 -1.04 -17.73 2.47
C PRO A 123 0.14 -16.80 2.16
N VAL A 124 0.88 -16.44 3.19
CA VAL A 124 2.11 -15.62 3.10
C VAL A 124 3.37 -16.44 3.45
N ASP A 125 3.28 -17.77 3.48
CA ASP A 125 4.36 -18.68 3.88
C ASP A 125 5.62 -18.51 3.02
N GLN A 126 5.47 -18.17 1.74
CA GLN A 126 6.61 -17.91 0.85
C GLN A 126 7.37 -16.64 1.23
N HIS A 127 6.68 -15.61 1.75
CA HIS A 127 7.37 -14.43 2.28
C HIS A 127 8.21 -14.81 3.50
N LEU A 128 7.62 -15.55 4.44
CA LEU A 128 8.30 -15.97 5.68
C LEU A 128 9.51 -16.85 5.38
N LYS A 129 9.35 -17.87 4.54
CA LYS A 129 10.47 -18.75 4.11
C LYS A 129 11.60 -17.97 3.45
N ALA A 130 11.28 -16.95 2.66
CA ALA A 130 12.29 -16.12 2.02
C ALA A 130 13.03 -15.24 3.05
N PHE A 131 12.32 -14.68 4.04
CA PHE A 131 12.94 -13.89 5.10
C PHE A 131 13.82 -14.73 6.03
N GLU A 132 13.42 -15.97 6.36
CA GLU A 132 14.21 -16.90 7.17
C GLU A 132 15.51 -17.38 6.49
N ALA A 133 15.59 -17.26 5.16
CA ALA A 133 16.74 -17.71 4.37
C ALA A 133 17.78 -16.61 4.10
N LEU A 134 17.50 -15.36 4.45
CA LEU A 134 18.39 -14.20 4.30
C LEU A 134 19.12 -13.89 5.60
#